data_AF-T0YXA6-F1
#
_entry.id   AF-T0YXA6-F1
#
_cell.length_a   1.000
_cell.length_b   1.000
_cell.length_c   1.000
_cell.angle_alpha   90.00
_cell.angle_beta   90.00
_cell.angle_gamma   90.00
#
_symmetry.space_group_name_H-M   'P 1'
#
loop_
_entity.id
_entity.type
_entity.pdbx_description
1 polymer ?
#
loop_
_entity_poly.entity_id
_entity_poly.type
_entity_poly.pdbx_seq_one_letter_code
_entity_poly.pdbx_strand_id
1 'polypeptide(L)' 'MLRLLADENFDQDLVRGVLRRRPAYDLLRAQEVGLSEATDPEVLAWAAREHRVVITHDVQTMIGFASERITRG' A
#
# COMPACT_ATOMS: atom_id res chain seq x y z
N MET A 1 -3.29 -11.30 11.70
CA MET A 1 -2.18 -11.31 10.72
C MET A 1 -2.17 -9.97 10.02
N LEU A 2 -1.02 -9.33 9.84
CA LEU A 2 -0.95 -7.99 9.27
C LEU A 2 -1.34 -8.03 7.78
N ARG A 3 -2.25 -7.16 7.35
CA ARG A 3 -2.64 -7.02 5.95
C ARG A 3 -1.88 -5.86 5.33
N LEU A 4 -1.17 -6.12 4.24
CA LEU A 4 -0.30 -5.16 3.59
C LEU A 4 -0.82 -4.82 2.19
N LEU A 5 -0.59 -3.58 1.78
CA LEU A 5 -0.72 -3.10 0.42
C LEU A 5 0.62 -2.48 0.01
N ALA A 6 1.29 -3.08 -0.97
CA ALA A 6 2.44 -2.48 -1.62
C ALA A 6 1.99 -1.44 -2.63
N ASP A 7 2.38 -0.21 -2.39
CA ASP A 7 2.20 0.91 -3.31
C ASP A 7 2.97 0.70 -4.62
N GLU A 8 2.62 1.44 -5.68
CA GLU A 8 3.25 1.29 -7.00
C GLU A 8 4.75 1.64 -6.99
N ASN A 9 5.14 2.61 -6.17
CA ASN A 9 6.53 3.02 -6.00
C ASN A 9 7.38 1.96 -5.26
N PHE A 10 6.75 0.96 -4.63
CA PHE A 10 7.45 -0.06 -3.87
C PHE A 10 8.18 -1.08 -4.78
N ASP A 11 9.26 -1.69 -4.27
CA ASP A 11 10.03 -2.71 -5.01
C ASP A 11 9.19 -3.98 -5.22
N GLN A 12 8.76 -4.17 -6.47
CA GLN A 12 7.91 -5.30 -6.87
C GLN A 12 8.65 -6.64 -6.86
N ASP A 13 9.97 -6.66 -6.99
CA ASP A 13 10.76 -7.89 -6.88
C ASP A 13 10.88 -8.35 -5.43
N LEU A 14 10.89 -7.41 -4.48
CA LEU A 14 10.76 -7.74 -3.06
C LEU A 14 9.40 -8.37 -2.76
N VAL A 15 8.30 -7.78 -3.25
CA VAL A 15 6.95 -8.33 -3.08
C VAL A 15 6.86 -9.76 -3.64
N ARG A 16 7.30 -9.95 -4.88
CA ARG A 16 7.34 -11.27 -5.53
C ARG A 16 8.20 -12.26 -4.76
N GLY A 17 9.36 -11.81 -4.28
CA GLY A 17 10.29 -12.61 -3.49
C GLY A 17 9.69 -13.08 -2.16
N VAL A 18 8.98 -12.19 -1.47
CA VAL A 18 8.27 -12.50 -0.21
C VAL A 18 7.15 -13.49 -0.46
N LEU A 19 6.25 -13.23 -1.40
CA LEU A 19 5.12 -14.10 -1.70
C LEU A 19 5.57 -15.49 -2.19
N ARG A 20 6.67 -15.58 -2.95
CA ARG A 20 7.25 -16.86 -3.36
C ARG A 20 7.75 -17.69 -2.18
N ARG A 21 8.33 -17.07 -1.15
CA ARG A 21 8.84 -17.76 0.05
C ARG A 21 7.77 -17.99 1.12
N ARG A 22 6.76 -17.11 1.18
CA ARG A 22 5.71 -17.08 2.20
C ARG A 22 4.35 -16.75 1.54
N PRO A 23 3.76 -17.70 0.79
CA PRO A 23 2.52 -17.46 0.04
C PRO A 23 1.30 -17.20 0.95
N ALA A 24 1.38 -17.53 2.24
CA ALA A 24 0.31 -17.29 3.20
C ALA A 24 0.24 -15.83 3.72
N TYR A 25 1.19 -14.96 3.36
CA TYR A 25 1.14 -13.55 3.76
C TYR A 25 0.06 -12.80 2.99
N ASP A 26 -0.72 -12.00 3.71
CA ASP A 26 -1.74 -11.11 3.13
C ASP A 26 -1.05 -9.81 2.67
N LEU A 27 -0.41 -9.89 1.51
CA LEU A 27 0.29 -8.79 0.84
C LEU A 27 -0.26 -8.68 -0.58
N LEU A 28 -0.92 -7.56 -0.87
CA LEU A 28 -1.41 -7.21 -2.20
C LEU A 28 -0.58 -6.10 -2.81
N ARG A 29 -0.52 -6.04 -4.14
CA ARG A 29 0.03 -4.89 -4.89
C ARG A 29 -1.10 -3.95 -5.30
N ALA A 30 -0.86 -2.64 -5.27
CA ALA A 30 -1.82 -1.62 -5.74
C ALA A 30 -2.37 -1.95 -7.15
N GLN A 31 -1.50 -2.43 -8.04
CA GLN A 31 -1.84 -2.86 -9.40
C GLN A 31 -2.84 -4.03 -9.45
N GLU A 32 -2.81 -4.94 -8.47
CA GLU A 32 -3.70 -6.11 -8.44
C GLU A 32 -5.12 -5.78 -7.99
N VAL A 33 -5.29 -4.63 -7.35
CA VAL A 33 -6.57 -4.17 -6.79
C VAL A 33 -7.15 -2.99 -7.55
N GLY A 34 -6.63 -2.71 -8.74
CA GLY A 34 -7.12 -1.65 -9.61
C GLY A 34 -6.78 -0.24 -9.14
N LEU A 35 -5.71 -0.09 -8.35
CA LEU A 35 -5.17 1.21 -7.93
C LEU A 35 -4.00 1.66 -8.80
N SER A 36 -3.84 1.10 -9.99
CA SER A 36 -2.83 1.59 -10.92
C SER A 36 -3.12 3.05 -11.27
N GLU A 37 -2.09 3.90 -11.22
CA GLU A 37 -2.21 5.36 -11.46
C GLU A 37 -3.08 6.12 -10.45
N ALA A 38 -3.54 5.45 -9.37
CA ALA A 38 -4.29 6.11 -8.32
C ALA A 38 -3.40 7.11 -7.58
N THR A 39 -3.99 8.22 -7.16
CA THR A 39 -3.30 9.22 -6.34
C THR A 39 -3.06 8.72 -4.91
N ASP A 40 -2.06 9.25 -4.21
CA ASP A 40 -1.78 8.88 -2.81
C ASP A 40 -3.03 8.93 -1.90
N PRO A 41 -3.90 9.96 -1.96
CA PRO A 41 -5.12 9.97 -1.17
C PRO A 41 -6.08 8.82 -1.50
N GLU A 42 -6.19 8.42 -2.77
CA GLU A 42 -7.03 7.31 -3.21
C GLU A 42 -6.49 5.97 -2.72
N VAL A 43 -5.17 5.76 -2.82
CA VAL A 43 -4.48 4.57 -2.28
C VAL A 43 -4.71 4.46 -0.77
N LEU A 44 -4.49 5.55 -0.04
CA LEU A 44 -4.70 5.59 1.41
C LEU A 44 -6.18 5.37 1.80
N ALA A 45 -7.11 5.94 1.03
CA ALA A 45 -8.55 5.75 1.25
C ALA A 45 -8.97 4.29 1.06
N TRP A 46 -8.50 3.67 -0.01
CA TRP A 46 -8.77 2.27 -0.29
C TRP A 46 -8.17 1.37 0.79
N ALA A 47 -6.90 1.60 1.16
CA ALA A 47 -6.22 0.80 2.18
C ALA A 47 -6.91 0.90 3.55
N ALA A 48 -7.35 2.10 3.93
CA ALA A 48 -8.11 2.30 5.17
C ALA A 48 -9.43 1.51 5.16
N ARG A 49 -10.18 1.54 4.05
CA ARG A 49 -11.43 0.80 3.88
C ARG A 49 -11.24 -0.72 3.95
N GLU A 50 -10.11 -1.22 3.44
CA GLU A 50 -9.78 -2.65 3.42
C GLU A 50 -9.03 -3.13 4.68
N HIS A 51 -8.79 -2.22 5.63
CA HIS A 51 -8.00 -2.46 6.85
C HIS A 51 -6.58 -2.98 6.56
N ARG A 52 -5.88 -2.30 5.64
CA ARG A 52 -4.53 -2.64 5.18
C ARG A 52 -3.53 -1.53 5.54
N VAL A 53 -2.32 -1.95 5.87
CA VAL A 53 -1.18 -1.04 6.02
C VAL A 53 -0.52 -0.86 4.67
N VAL A 54 -0.37 0.40 4.25
CA VAL A 54 0.36 0.75 3.03
C VAL A 54 1.86 0.70 3.30
N ILE A 55 2.61 0.05 2.43
CA ILE A 55 4.07 0.13 2.37
C ILE A 55 4.46 0.82 1.06
N THR A 56 5.27 1.87 1.16
CA THR A 56 5.72 2.67 0.01
C THR A 56 7.17 3.10 0.19
N HIS A 57 7.83 3.45 -0.92
CA HIS A 57 9.09 4.19 -0.92
C HIS A 57 8.90 5.68 -1.23
N ASP A 58 7.67 6.13 -1.50
CA ASP A 58 7.38 7.54 -1.65
C ASP A 58 7.39 8.24 -0.30
N VAL A 59 8.51 8.90 -0.02
CA VAL A 59 8.69 9.73 1.16
C VAL A 59 8.35 11.21 0.90
N GLN A 60 8.12 11.59 -0.36
CA GLN A 60 7.93 12.99 -0.74
C GLN A 60 6.48 13.43 -0.52
N THR A 61 5.50 12.60 -0.91
CA THR A 61 4.08 12.98 -0.87
C THR A 61 3.26 12.10 0.07
N MET A 62 3.51 10.78 0.11
CA MET A 62 2.68 9.84 0.88
C MET A 62 2.61 10.17 2.37
N ILE A 63 3.73 10.59 2.98
CA ILE A 63 3.79 10.95 4.41
C ILE A 63 2.85 12.12 4.72
N GLY A 64 2.83 13.13 3.82
CA GLY A 64 1.98 14.30 3.95
C GLY A 64 0.50 13.93 3.92
N PHE A 65 0.09 13.19 2.89
CA PHE A 65 -1.30 12.76 2.74
C PHE A 65 -1.76 11.79 3.84
N ALA A 66 -0.89 10.89 4.30
CA ALA A 66 -1.19 10.01 5.42
C ALA A 66 -1.41 10.80 6.72
N SER A 67 -0.57 11.80 7.00
CA SER A 67 -0.68 12.66 8.18
C SER A 67 -1.94 13.53 8.14
N GLU A 68 -2.25 14.10 6.97
CA GLU A 68 -3.48 14.86 6.73
C GLU A 68 -4.72 14.01 7.00
N ARG A 69 -4.73 12.76 6.50
CA ARG A 69 -5.83 11.82 6.73
C ARG A 69 -6.04 11.53 8.21
N ILE A 70 -4.96 11.23 8.95
CA ILE A 70 -5.04 11.00 10.41
C ILE A 70 -5.61 12.22 11.14
N THR A 71 -5.22 13.41 10.72
CA THR A 71 -5.68 14.67 11.33
C THR A 71 -7.17 14.92 11.09
N ARG A 72 -7.73 14.41 9.98
CA ARG A 72 -9.14 14.58 9.61
C ARG A 72 -10.10 13.59 10.28
N GLY A 73 -9.57 12.52 10.90
CA GLY A 73 -10.36 11.41 11.47
C GLY A 73 -10.89 10.45 10.42
#